data_AF-A0A2A5CIH6-F1
#
_entry.id   AF-A0A2A5CIH6-F1
#
_cell.length_a   1.000
_cell.length_b   1.000
_cell.length_c   1.000
_cell.angle_alpha   90.00
_cell.angle_beta   90.00
_cell.angle_gamma   90.00
#
_symmetry.space_group_name_H-M   'P 1'
#
loop_
_entity.id
_entity.type
_entity.pdbx_description
1 polymer ?
#
loop_
_entity_poly.entity_id
_entity_poly.type
_entity_poly.pdbx_seq_one_letter_code
_entity_poly.pdbx_strand_id
1 'polypeptide(L)'
;MKPNSQNSLAKTDDLSLDDESVASYLLEHPDFFENQEDLLLSLRIPHKSGQAISLLERQVSLLRRRSDETQDQINNFVENAKENDDLFEKTRTIVLNIINTTSLEDLSTLIEEKLKQEFDASSSKLFFATEEDKSEAAKSTLFLLPLELTRKVLGKLFQRKRAYCGGLNEDQATLFFPESSDINSVAIIPIHFNDENTLKEKLPGVPLLVVASSKDKHFNASLDTLFLDFIGEILSAHIKGLLLK
;
A
#
# COMPACT_ATOMS: atom_id res chain seq x y z
N MET A 1 8.52 -40.33 -23.98
CA MET A 1 7.46 -40.98 -23.18
C MET A 1 8.04 -41.34 -21.82
N LYS A 2 7.28 -40.98 -20.78
CA LYS A 2 7.56 -40.90 -19.34
C LYS A 2 8.47 -42.01 -18.74
N PRO A 3 9.39 -41.66 -17.81
CA PRO A 3 9.74 -42.55 -16.70
C PRO A 3 8.68 -42.38 -15.60
N ASN A 4 8.20 -43.48 -15.01
CA ASN A 4 7.27 -43.44 -13.90
C ASN A 4 7.98 -43.94 -12.63
N SER A 5 8.00 -43.05 -11.65
CA SER A 5 8.55 -43.20 -10.31
C SER A 5 7.99 -44.42 -9.59
N GLN A 6 8.87 -45.23 -9.02
CA GLN A 6 8.59 -45.90 -7.75
C GLN A 6 9.48 -45.25 -6.69
N ASN A 7 8.80 -44.45 -5.87
CA ASN A 7 9.28 -43.81 -4.67
C ASN A 7 9.48 -44.91 -3.60
N SER A 8 10.71 -45.40 -3.42
CA SER A 8 11.06 -46.20 -2.24
C SER A 8 11.78 -45.29 -1.25
N LEU A 9 11.02 -44.90 -0.22
CA LEU A 9 11.49 -44.19 0.96
C LEU A 9 12.83 -44.75 1.44
N ALA A 10 13.90 -43.98 1.23
CA ALA A 10 15.16 -44.23 1.92
C ALA A 10 14.91 -43.98 3.40
N LYS A 11 14.95 -45.07 4.17
CA LYS A 11 14.92 -45.09 5.62
C LYS A 11 15.87 -44.02 6.15
N THR A 12 15.33 -43.07 6.89
CA THR A 12 16.07 -42.34 7.91
C THR A 12 16.39 -43.35 9.01
N ASP A 13 17.49 -44.09 8.83
CA ASP A 13 18.10 -44.78 9.94
C ASP A 13 18.57 -43.70 10.91
N ASP A 14 18.03 -43.78 12.13
CA ASP A 14 18.39 -42.97 13.29
C ASP A 14 19.84 -43.31 13.67
N LEU A 15 20.79 -42.80 12.88
CA LEU A 15 22.21 -42.87 13.19
C LEU A 15 22.46 -41.90 14.34
N SER A 16 22.31 -42.40 15.56
CA SER A 16 22.88 -41.75 16.74
C SER A 16 24.39 -41.70 16.56
N LEU A 17 24.87 -40.62 15.93
CA LEU A 17 26.28 -40.30 15.83
C LEU A 17 26.82 -40.15 17.25
N ASP A 18 27.74 -41.02 17.62
CA ASP A 18 28.42 -40.98 18.91
C ASP A 18 29.45 -39.83 18.90
N ASP A 19 29.65 -39.19 20.06
CA ASP A 19 30.53 -38.03 20.21
C ASP A 19 31.97 -38.37 19.76
N GLU A 20 32.44 -39.60 20.02
CA GLU A 20 33.75 -40.09 19.58
C GLU A 20 33.86 -40.20 18.05
N SER A 21 32.76 -40.57 17.38
CA SER A 21 32.73 -40.66 15.93
C SER A 21 32.81 -39.27 15.29
N VAL A 22 32.10 -38.28 15.86
CA VAL A 22 32.16 -36.88 15.42
C VAL A 22 33.56 -36.28 15.66
N ALA A 23 34.15 -36.53 16.82
CA ALA A 23 35.50 -36.05 17.14
C ALA A 23 36.57 -36.64 16.23
N SER A 24 36.50 -37.95 15.95
CA SER A 24 37.45 -38.63 15.05
C SER A 24 37.34 -38.08 13.63
N TYR A 25 36.12 -37.86 13.14
CA TYR A 25 35.86 -37.29 11.83
C TYR A 25 36.44 -35.86 11.68
N LEU A 26 36.25 -35.00 12.68
CA LEU A 26 36.81 -33.63 12.67
C LEU A 26 38.34 -33.61 12.75
N LEU A 27 38.97 -34.60 13.40
CA LEU A 27 40.43 -34.74 13.44
C LEU A 27 41.02 -35.22 12.11
N GLU A 28 40.34 -36.13 11.42
CA GLU A 28 40.75 -36.61 10.10
C GLU A 28 40.53 -35.56 9.00
N HIS A 29 39.63 -34.60 9.24
CA HIS A 29 39.28 -33.51 8.32
C HIS A 29 39.46 -32.13 8.96
N PRO A 30 40.71 -31.64 9.17
CA PRO A 30 40.95 -30.33 9.77
C PRO A 30 40.40 -29.17 8.92
N ASP A 31 40.33 -29.34 7.61
CA ASP A 31 39.81 -28.35 6.63
C ASP A 31 38.27 -28.33 6.59
N PHE A 32 37.60 -29.15 7.41
CA PHE A 32 36.15 -29.31 7.39
C PHE A 32 35.41 -27.99 7.57
N PHE A 33 35.87 -27.14 8.49
CA PHE A 33 35.25 -25.84 8.75
C PHE A 33 35.60 -24.77 7.72
N GLU A 34 36.68 -24.92 6.94
CA GLU A 34 36.95 -24.06 5.78
C GLU A 34 35.98 -24.35 4.64
N ASN A 35 35.56 -25.61 4.49
CA ASN A 35 34.59 -26.02 3.48
C ASN A 35 33.13 -25.87 3.94
N GLN A 36 32.90 -25.59 5.22
CA GLN A 36 31.59 -25.46 5.86
C GLN A 36 31.52 -24.17 6.69
N GLU A 37 31.88 -23.04 6.09
CA GLU A 37 31.89 -21.72 6.75
C GLU A 37 30.53 -21.35 7.37
N ASP A 38 29.42 -21.68 6.70
CA ASP A 38 28.06 -21.46 7.18
C ASP A 38 27.74 -22.28 8.45
N LEU A 39 28.28 -23.50 8.56
CA LEU A 39 28.15 -24.34 9.74
C LEU A 39 28.91 -23.73 10.93
N LEU A 40 30.11 -23.20 10.68
CA LEU A 40 30.91 -22.52 11.70
C LEU A 40 30.22 -21.24 12.23
N LEU A 41 29.51 -20.52 11.35
CA LEU A 41 28.71 -19.35 11.74
C LEU A 41 27.51 -19.71 12.62
N SER A 42 26.91 -20.89 12.44
CA SER A 42 25.76 -21.35 13.23
C SER A 42 26.14 -22.08 14.52
N LEU A 43 27.35 -22.66 14.59
CA LEU A 43 27.86 -23.34 15.78
C LEU A 43 28.07 -22.38 16.97
N ARG A 44 27.61 -22.80 18.15
CA ARG A 44 27.96 -22.18 19.43
C ARG A 44 29.04 -23.02 20.10
N ILE A 45 30.29 -22.63 19.95
CA ILE A 45 31.43 -23.25 20.64
C ILE A 45 31.73 -22.42 21.89
N PRO A 46 31.32 -22.85 23.09
CA PRO A 46 31.64 -22.12 24.32
C PRO A 46 33.13 -22.24 24.61
N HIS A 47 33.83 -21.11 24.69
CA HIS A 47 35.23 -21.09 25.08
C HIS A 47 35.32 -21.24 26.61
N LYS A 48 36.00 -22.29 27.10
CA LYS A 48 36.24 -22.48 28.54
C LYS A 48 37.20 -21.41 29.08
N SER A 49 36.67 -20.23 29.41
CA SER A 49 37.41 -19.10 29.97
C SER A 49 37.15 -18.87 31.47
N GLY A 50 36.54 -19.84 32.16
CA GLY A 50 36.28 -19.76 33.60
C GLY A 50 35.12 -18.81 33.95
N GLN A 51 35.31 -17.91 34.92
CA GLN A 51 34.30 -16.90 35.35
C GLN A 51 34.27 -15.63 34.47
N ALA A 52 35.25 -15.44 33.57
CA ALA A 52 35.33 -14.26 32.72
C ALA A 52 34.78 -14.58 31.32
N ILE A 53 33.85 -13.76 30.82
CA ILE A 53 33.37 -13.85 29.44
C ILE A 53 34.48 -13.34 28.51
N SER A 54 34.83 -14.12 27.48
CA SER A 54 35.85 -13.71 26.50
C SER A 54 35.40 -12.47 25.73
N LEU A 55 36.26 -11.45 25.63
CA LEU A 55 35.99 -10.26 24.82
C LEU A 55 35.73 -10.62 23.35
N LEU A 56 36.38 -11.67 22.85
CA LEU A 56 36.17 -12.16 21.49
C LEU A 56 34.75 -12.74 21.31
N GLU A 57 34.28 -13.54 22.26
CA GLU A 57 32.89 -14.06 22.25
C GLU A 57 31.88 -12.91 22.29
N ARG A 58 32.14 -11.90 23.14
CA ARG A 58 31.28 -10.71 23.21
C ARG A 58 31.31 -9.91 21.90
N GLN A 59 32.47 -9.76 21.26
CA GLN A 59 32.62 -9.05 20.00
C GLN A 59 31.94 -9.78 18.85
N VAL A 60 32.09 -11.11 18.73
CA VAL A 60 31.40 -11.93 17.72
C VAL A 60 29.89 -11.88 17.93
N SER A 61 29.41 -11.98 19.18
CA SER A 61 27.98 -11.84 19.49
C SER A 61 27.43 -10.47 19.09
N LEU A 62 28.17 -9.38 19.35
CA LEU A 62 27.77 -8.03 18.95
C LEU A 62 27.76 -7.86 17.42
N LEU A 63 28.73 -8.44 16.72
CA LEU A 63 28.79 -8.40 15.25
C LEU A 63 27.64 -9.17 14.63
N ARG A 64 27.32 -10.37 15.13
CA ARG A 64 26.15 -11.16 14.68
C ARG A 64 24.86 -10.38 14.90
N ARG A 65 24.65 -9.84 16.11
CA ARG A 65 23.48 -9.01 16.40
C ARG A 65 23.35 -7.81 15.45
N ARG A 66 24.45 -7.10 15.16
CA ARG A 66 24.44 -5.99 14.19
C ARG A 66 24.14 -6.45 12.77
N SER A 67 24.67 -7.61 12.38
CA SER A 67 24.38 -8.23 11.08
C SER A 67 22.89 -8.54 10.96
N ASP A 68 22.30 -9.14 11.98
CA ASP A 68 20.88 -9.45 12.04
C ASP A 68 20.03 -8.18 11.98
N GLU A 69 20.35 -7.17 12.82
CA GLU A 69 19.67 -5.87 12.81
C GLU A 69 19.75 -5.17 11.44
N THR A 70 20.88 -5.30 10.73
CA THR A 70 21.06 -4.73 9.39
C THR A 70 20.26 -5.51 8.35
N GLN A 71 20.26 -6.83 8.43
CA GLN A 71 19.49 -7.69 7.52
C GLN A 71 17.99 -7.41 7.66
N ASP A 72 17.50 -7.23 8.88
CA ASP A 72 16.11 -6.84 9.16
C ASP A 72 15.77 -5.48 8.53
N GLN A 73 16.68 -4.49 8.63
CA GLN A 73 16.48 -3.19 7.98
C GLN A 73 16.43 -3.30 6.44
N ILE A 74 17.30 -4.11 5.85
CA ILE A 74 17.29 -4.36 4.40
C ILE A 74 15.97 -5.02 3.99
N ASN A 75 15.52 -6.03 4.73
CA ASN A 75 14.26 -6.72 4.46
C ASN A 75 13.07 -5.73 4.50
N ASN A 76 13.01 -4.86 5.51
CA ASN A 76 12.00 -3.82 5.60
C ASN A 76 12.05 -2.84 4.41
N PHE A 77 13.25 -2.46 3.93
CA PHE A 77 13.37 -1.61 2.75
C PHE A 77 12.91 -2.31 1.47
N VAL A 78 13.22 -3.60 1.32
CA VAL A 78 12.78 -4.39 0.15
C VAL A 78 11.26 -4.56 0.16
N GLU A 79 10.64 -4.78 1.32
CA GLU A 79 9.18 -4.85 1.45
C GLU A 79 8.52 -3.52 1.06
N ASN A 80 8.98 -2.40 1.63
CA ASN A 80 8.48 -1.08 1.27
C ASN A 80 8.68 -0.75 -0.21
N ALA A 81 9.80 -1.16 -0.81
CA ALA A 81 10.06 -0.96 -2.23
C ALA A 81 9.05 -1.72 -3.11
N LYS A 82 8.75 -2.98 -2.75
CA LYS A 82 7.74 -3.78 -3.46
C LYS A 82 6.34 -3.18 -3.35
N GLU A 83 5.96 -2.71 -2.16
CA GLU A 83 4.67 -2.03 -1.96
C GLU A 83 4.57 -0.76 -2.81
N ASN A 84 5.64 0.04 -2.86
CA ASN A 84 5.68 1.24 -3.69
C ASN A 84 5.60 0.94 -5.19
N ASP A 85 6.30 -0.10 -5.67
CA ASP A 85 6.24 -0.52 -7.07
C ASP A 85 4.82 -0.99 -7.46
N ASP A 86 4.14 -1.73 -6.58
CA ASP A 86 2.75 -2.15 -6.78
C ASP A 86 1.80 -0.94 -6.84
N LEU A 87 1.93 0.02 -5.91
CA LEU A 87 1.15 1.27 -5.94
C LEU A 87 1.42 2.09 -7.20
N PHE A 88 2.66 2.12 -7.68
CA PHE A 88 3.02 2.81 -8.91
C PHE A 88 2.34 2.17 -10.13
N GLU A 89 2.39 0.84 -10.29
CA GLU A 89 1.75 0.15 -11.42
C GLU A 89 0.22 0.29 -11.40
N LYS A 90 -0.39 0.22 -10.21
CA LYS A 90 -1.83 0.49 -10.00
C LYS A 90 -2.19 1.91 -10.42
N THR A 91 -1.42 2.89 -9.94
CA THR A 91 -1.62 4.31 -10.29
C THR A 91 -1.48 4.53 -11.79
N ARG A 92 -0.44 3.95 -12.41
CA ARG A 92 -0.20 4.01 -13.84
C ARG A 92 -1.38 3.46 -14.64
N THR A 93 -1.89 2.30 -14.22
CA THR A 93 -3.05 1.65 -14.87
C THR A 93 -4.30 2.53 -14.79
N ILE A 94 -4.59 3.11 -13.63
CA ILE A 94 -5.72 4.03 -13.45
C ILE A 94 -5.56 5.27 -14.31
N VAL A 95 -4.38 5.89 -14.33
CA VAL A 95 -4.11 7.10 -15.14
C VAL A 95 -4.34 6.83 -16.62
N LEU A 96 -3.85 5.70 -17.14
CA LEU A 96 -4.08 5.33 -18.54
C LEU A 96 -5.57 5.12 -18.84
N ASN A 97 -6.32 4.53 -17.91
CA ASN A 97 -7.76 4.36 -18.06
C ASN A 97 -8.51 5.71 -18.02
N ILE A 98 -8.13 6.62 -17.12
CA ILE A 98 -8.71 7.97 -17.02
C ILE A 98 -8.58 8.69 -18.36
N ILE A 99 -7.38 8.71 -18.94
CA ILE A 99 -7.10 9.44 -20.19
C ILE A 99 -7.94 8.92 -21.37
N ASN A 100 -8.31 7.63 -21.35
CA ASN A 100 -9.14 7.02 -22.40
C ASN A 100 -10.64 7.31 -22.26
N THR A 101 -11.09 7.95 -21.17
CA THR A 101 -12.50 8.29 -20.98
C THR A 101 -12.90 9.51 -21.80
N THR A 102 -14.12 9.48 -22.34
CA THR A 102 -14.65 10.50 -23.26
C THR A 102 -15.72 11.40 -22.66
N SER A 103 -16.29 11.02 -21.51
CA SER A 103 -17.32 11.78 -20.81
C SER A 103 -17.10 11.73 -19.29
N LEU A 104 -17.74 12.65 -18.57
CA LEU A 104 -17.70 12.67 -17.10
C LEU A 104 -18.40 11.45 -16.48
N GLU A 105 -19.41 10.91 -17.15
CA GLU A 105 -20.15 9.72 -16.70
C GLU A 105 -19.28 8.46 -16.82
N ASP A 106 -18.55 8.32 -17.95
CA ASP A 106 -17.56 7.24 -18.13
C ASP A 106 -16.47 7.33 -17.06
N LEU A 107 -16.00 8.55 -16.78
CA LEU A 107 -14.98 8.79 -15.76
C LEU A 107 -15.47 8.41 -14.35
N SER A 108 -16.69 8.79 -13.99
CA SER A 108 -17.28 8.43 -12.69
C SER A 108 -17.39 6.91 -12.55
N THR A 109 -17.93 6.23 -13.57
CA THR A 109 -18.08 4.77 -13.57
C THR A 109 -16.74 4.06 -13.49
N LEU A 110 -15.75 4.52 -14.26
CA LEU A 110 -14.38 4.01 -14.22
C LEU A 110 -13.78 4.12 -12.82
N ILE A 111 -13.95 5.27 -12.16
CA ILE A 111 -13.43 5.49 -10.81
C ILE A 111 -14.08 4.53 -9.81
N GLU A 112 -15.40 4.34 -9.87
CA GLU A 112 -16.11 3.42 -8.98
C GLU A 112 -15.62 1.97 -9.14
N GLU A 113 -15.39 1.53 -10.37
CA GLU A 113 -14.98 0.16 -10.65
C GLU A 113 -13.48 -0.08 -10.40
N LYS A 114 -12.63 0.80 -10.94
CA LYS A 114 -11.17 0.59 -10.94
C LYS A 114 -10.52 0.86 -9.60
N LEU A 115 -10.94 1.87 -8.86
CA LEU A 115 -10.34 2.10 -7.54
C LEU A 115 -10.75 1.02 -6.54
N LYS A 116 -11.95 0.45 -6.68
CA LYS A 116 -12.39 -0.71 -5.90
C LYS A 116 -11.52 -1.95 -6.16
N GLN A 117 -11.15 -2.19 -7.43
CA GLN A 117 -10.34 -3.35 -7.82
C GLN A 117 -8.86 -3.18 -7.51
N GLU A 118 -8.27 -2.03 -7.84
CA GLU A 118 -6.82 -1.83 -7.80
C GLU A 118 -6.32 -1.40 -6.41
N PHE A 119 -7.11 -0.62 -5.65
CA PHE A 119 -6.70 -0.04 -4.37
C PHE A 119 -7.30 -0.74 -3.15
N ASP A 120 -7.82 -1.97 -3.28
CA ASP A 120 -8.49 -2.70 -2.20
C ASP A 120 -9.55 -1.84 -1.46
N ALA A 121 -10.15 -0.90 -2.20
CA ALA A 121 -11.14 0.01 -1.65
C ALA A 121 -12.47 -0.72 -1.50
N SER A 122 -13.18 -0.47 -0.40
CA SER A 122 -14.53 -0.99 -0.21
C SER A 122 -15.55 -0.17 -1.00
N SER A 123 -15.31 1.14 -1.13
CA SER A 123 -16.16 2.05 -1.89
C SER A 123 -15.34 3.23 -2.39
N SER A 124 -15.60 3.68 -3.62
CA SER A 124 -14.92 4.83 -4.22
C SER A 124 -15.91 5.59 -5.09
N LYS A 125 -15.99 6.91 -4.94
CA LYS A 125 -16.94 7.76 -5.67
C LYS A 125 -16.32 9.10 -6.04
N LEU A 126 -16.66 9.57 -7.25
CA LEU A 126 -16.39 10.94 -7.69
C LEU A 126 -17.65 11.78 -7.47
N PHE A 127 -17.59 12.65 -6.46
CA PHE A 127 -18.67 13.57 -6.13
C PHE A 127 -18.47 14.94 -6.77
N PHE A 128 -19.57 15.64 -7.03
CA PHE A 128 -19.58 17.04 -7.43
C PHE A 128 -20.42 17.83 -6.44
N ALA A 129 -19.76 18.68 -5.64
CA ALA A 129 -20.44 19.54 -4.68
C ALA A 129 -21.02 20.77 -5.41
N THR A 130 -22.35 20.88 -5.44
CA THR A 130 -23.09 21.87 -6.24
C THR A 130 -24.08 22.69 -5.41
N GLU A 131 -24.41 23.89 -5.88
CA GLU A 131 -25.47 24.71 -5.28
C GLU A 131 -26.84 24.11 -5.61
N GLU A 132 -27.79 24.20 -4.68
CA GLU A 132 -29.07 23.47 -4.71
C GLU A 132 -29.87 23.72 -6.00
N ASP A 133 -29.76 24.91 -6.61
CA ASP A 133 -30.44 25.27 -7.86
C ASP A 133 -29.94 24.52 -9.12
N LYS A 134 -28.75 23.90 -9.08
CA LYS A 134 -28.20 23.08 -10.17
C LYS A 134 -28.42 21.57 -9.97
N SER A 135 -28.92 21.17 -8.80
CA SER A 135 -29.13 19.75 -8.46
C SER A 135 -30.30 19.11 -9.22
N GLU A 136 -31.22 19.89 -9.79
CA GLU A 136 -32.38 19.38 -10.55
C GLU A 136 -32.02 18.91 -11.97
N ALA A 137 -30.80 19.14 -12.45
CA ALA A 137 -30.31 18.57 -13.72
C ALA A 137 -29.91 17.08 -13.61
N ALA A 138 -30.42 16.36 -12.60
CA ALA A 138 -30.14 14.95 -12.27
C ALA A 138 -30.80 13.96 -13.25
N LYS A 139 -30.38 14.00 -14.52
CA LYS A 139 -30.52 12.87 -15.46
C LYS A 139 -29.18 12.18 -15.75
N SER A 140 -28.14 12.54 -15.00
CA SER A 140 -26.78 12.06 -15.20
C SER A 140 -26.38 11.07 -14.11
N THR A 141 -25.57 10.07 -14.45
CA THR A 141 -24.97 9.07 -13.55
C THR A 141 -23.95 9.67 -12.56
N LEU A 142 -23.98 10.99 -12.35
CA LEU A 142 -23.02 11.72 -11.53
C LEU A 142 -23.53 11.85 -10.08
N PHE A 143 -22.62 11.67 -9.13
CA PHE A 143 -22.94 11.84 -7.71
C PHE A 143 -22.88 13.32 -7.31
N LEU A 144 -24.04 13.94 -7.09
CA LEU A 144 -24.14 15.33 -6.65
C LEU A 144 -24.27 15.40 -5.12
N LEU A 145 -23.56 16.36 -4.52
CA LEU A 145 -23.68 16.67 -3.10
C LEU A 145 -24.04 18.14 -2.89
N PRO A 146 -24.86 18.49 -1.88
CA PRO A 146 -25.10 19.89 -1.54
C PRO A 146 -23.80 20.56 -1.09
N LEU A 147 -23.45 21.68 -1.73
CA LEU A 147 -22.18 22.39 -1.48
C LEU A 147 -22.06 22.89 -0.04
N GLU A 148 -23.13 23.47 0.51
CA GLU A 148 -23.14 24.00 1.89
C GLU A 148 -22.96 22.91 2.93
N LEU A 149 -23.65 21.78 2.78
CA LEU A 149 -23.51 20.62 3.66
C LEU A 149 -22.08 20.07 3.57
N THR A 150 -21.58 19.86 2.35
CA THR A 150 -20.23 19.35 2.09
C THR A 150 -19.15 20.23 2.72
N ARG A 151 -19.26 21.56 2.57
CA ARG A 151 -18.36 22.53 3.20
C ARG A 151 -18.41 22.49 4.71
N LYS A 152 -19.60 22.32 5.31
CA LYS A 152 -19.76 22.23 6.76
C LYS A 152 -19.13 20.95 7.32
N VAL A 153 -19.35 19.81 6.66
CA VAL A 153 -18.89 18.48 7.10
C VAL A 153 -17.38 18.29 6.90
N LEU A 154 -16.82 18.79 5.80
CA LEU A 154 -15.38 18.74 5.55
C LEU A 154 -14.60 19.90 6.19
N GLY A 155 -15.26 21.04 6.40
CA GLY A 155 -14.65 22.23 6.98
C GLY A 155 -13.35 22.64 6.27
N LYS A 156 -12.25 22.61 7.02
CA LYS A 156 -10.90 22.94 6.49
C LYS A 156 -10.39 21.95 5.44
N LEU A 157 -10.87 20.70 5.43
CA LEU A 157 -10.42 19.69 4.47
C LEU A 157 -10.85 20.03 3.04
N PHE A 158 -12.01 20.66 2.87
CA PHE A 158 -12.51 21.08 1.56
C PHE A 158 -11.62 22.13 0.89
N GLN A 159 -10.92 22.95 1.68
CA GLN A 159 -10.04 24.02 1.18
C GLN A 159 -8.58 23.57 1.00
N ARG A 160 -8.23 22.36 1.44
CA ARG A 160 -6.88 21.84 1.27
C ARG A 160 -6.65 21.46 -0.17
N LYS A 161 -5.47 21.76 -0.71
CA LYS A 161 -5.06 21.32 -2.06
C LYS A 161 -4.45 19.92 -2.11
N ARG A 162 -4.47 19.20 -0.99
CA ARG A 162 -3.84 17.89 -0.84
C ARG A 162 -4.85 16.88 -0.33
N ALA A 163 -4.65 15.64 -0.74
CA ALA A 163 -5.34 14.47 -0.26
C ALA A 163 -5.25 14.39 1.26
N TYR A 164 -6.37 14.01 1.87
CA TYR A 164 -6.47 13.74 3.29
C TYR A 164 -6.74 12.25 3.47
N CYS A 165 -5.86 11.56 4.18
CA CYS A 165 -6.05 10.18 4.59
C CYS A 165 -6.30 10.12 6.11
N GLY A 166 -7.31 9.38 6.55
CA GLY A 166 -7.64 9.23 7.96
C GLY A 166 -8.92 8.44 8.21
N GLY A 167 -9.45 8.52 9.43
CA GLY A 167 -10.78 8.00 9.75
C GLY A 167 -11.89 8.94 9.29
N LEU A 168 -13.09 8.38 9.07
CA LEU A 168 -14.33 9.13 8.84
C LEU A 168 -15.07 9.38 10.15
N ASN A 169 -15.60 10.58 10.33
CA ASN A 169 -16.63 10.84 11.33
C ASN A 169 -17.99 10.31 10.85
N GLU A 170 -18.93 10.03 11.76
CA GLU A 170 -20.28 9.53 11.42
C GLU A 170 -21.01 10.45 10.42
N ASP A 171 -20.92 11.76 10.59
CA ASP A 171 -21.48 12.75 9.66
C ASP A 171 -20.89 12.65 8.25
N GLN A 172 -19.57 12.39 8.16
CA GLN A 172 -18.86 12.25 6.89
C GLN A 172 -19.19 10.91 6.22
N ALA A 173 -19.26 9.82 7.00
CA ALA A 173 -19.65 8.50 6.50
C ALA A 173 -21.08 8.53 5.96
N THR A 174 -22.01 9.15 6.68
CA THR A 174 -23.41 9.30 6.25
C THR A 174 -23.52 10.14 4.97
N LEU A 175 -22.68 11.16 4.80
CA LEU A 175 -22.68 12.01 3.61
C LEU A 175 -22.15 11.27 2.36
N PHE A 176 -21.03 10.56 2.47
CA PHE A 176 -20.38 9.95 1.31
C PHE A 176 -20.87 8.52 1.02
N PHE A 177 -21.13 7.72 2.06
CA PHE A 177 -21.46 6.30 1.93
C PHE A 177 -22.57 5.90 2.92
N PRO A 178 -23.82 6.37 2.74
CA PRO A 178 -24.93 6.06 3.65
C PRO A 178 -25.27 4.55 3.70
N GLU A 179 -24.88 3.79 2.68
CA GLU A 179 -25.14 2.35 2.57
C GLU A 179 -24.01 1.46 3.14
N SER A 180 -22.88 2.04 3.52
CA SER A 180 -21.68 1.30 3.93
C SER A 180 -21.40 1.52 5.42
N SER A 181 -21.66 0.52 6.25
CA SER A 181 -21.47 0.59 7.70
C SER A 181 -20.04 0.30 8.18
N ASP A 182 -19.20 -0.31 7.33
CA ASP A 182 -17.90 -0.84 7.73
C ASP A 182 -16.75 -0.09 7.05
N ILE A 183 -16.62 1.21 7.31
CA ILE A 183 -15.51 2.03 6.79
C ILE A 183 -14.58 2.44 7.93
N ASN A 184 -13.33 1.97 7.88
CA ASN A 184 -12.33 2.25 8.90
C ASN A 184 -11.30 3.29 8.44
N SER A 185 -11.06 3.41 7.13
CA SER A 185 -10.15 4.40 6.56
C SER A 185 -10.73 5.08 5.32
N VAL A 186 -10.41 6.35 5.15
CA VAL A 186 -10.83 7.17 4.01
C VAL A 186 -9.66 7.97 3.46
N ALA A 187 -9.66 8.15 2.15
CA ALA A 187 -8.92 9.17 1.44
C ALA A 187 -9.89 10.15 0.76
N ILE A 188 -9.71 11.43 1.02
CA ILE A 188 -10.51 12.53 0.45
C ILE A 188 -9.58 13.40 -0.38
N ILE A 189 -9.85 13.50 -1.68
CA ILE A 189 -9.01 14.17 -2.66
C ILE A 189 -9.81 15.29 -3.33
N PRO A 190 -9.66 16.53 -2.86
CA PRO A 190 -10.37 17.65 -3.44
C PRO A 190 -9.70 18.10 -4.74
N ILE A 191 -10.44 18.08 -5.84
CA ILE A 191 -9.94 18.36 -7.17
C ILE A 191 -10.13 19.84 -7.46
N HIS A 192 -9.02 20.57 -7.52
CA HIS A 192 -8.99 22.01 -7.76
C HIS A 192 -8.58 22.32 -9.19
N PHE A 193 -9.12 23.39 -9.76
CA PHE A 193 -8.73 23.90 -11.07
C PHE A 193 -8.09 25.28 -10.91
N ASN A 194 -7.00 25.55 -11.64
CA ASN A 194 -6.34 26.86 -11.58
C ASN A 194 -7.17 27.99 -12.22
N ASP A 195 -8.02 27.67 -13.20
CA ASP A 195 -8.93 28.62 -13.89
C ASP A 195 -10.38 28.44 -13.41
N GLU A 196 -10.63 28.63 -12.11
CA GLU A 196 -11.95 28.40 -11.54
C GLU A 196 -13.05 29.22 -12.21
N ASN A 197 -12.78 30.47 -12.62
CA ASN A 197 -13.82 31.38 -13.10
C ASN A 197 -14.41 30.98 -14.45
N THR A 198 -13.59 30.47 -15.37
CA THR A 198 -14.06 30.04 -16.71
C THR A 198 -14.71 28.66 -16.67
N LEU A 199 -14.30 27.82 -15.71
CA LEU A 199 -14.78 26.44 -15.57
C LEU A 199 -15.98 26.31 -14.63
N LYS A 200 -16.21 27.27 -13.71
CA LYS A 200 -17.35 27.30 -12.77
C LYS A 200 -18.71 27.24 -13.46
N GLU A 201 -18.85 27.80 -14.65
CA GLU A 201 -20.11 27.77 -15.40
C GLU A 201 -20.34 26.43 -16.10
N LYS A 202 -19.27 25.73 -16.52
CA LYS A 202 -19.33 24.45 -17.23
C LYS A 202 -19.25 23.23 -16.32
N LEU A 203 -18.74 23.38 -15.10
CA LEU A 203 -18.66 22.32 -14.11
C LEU A 203 -20.03 22.10 -13.44
N PRO A 204 -20.44 20.84 -13.22
CA PRO A 204 -21.64 20.54 -12.45
C PRO A 204 -21.47 20.92 -10.96
N GLY A 205 -20.23 21.01 -10.47
CA GLY A 205 -19.90 21.40 -9.10
C GLY A 205 -18.39 21.29 -8.84
N VAL A 206 -17.97 21.49 -7.59
CA VAL A 206 -16.57 21.26 -7.17
C VAL A 206 -16.33 19.75 -7.07
N PRO A 207 -15.42 19.17 -7.87
CA PRO A 207 -15.18 17.73 -7.85
C PRO A 207 -14.38 17.29 -6.63
N LEU A 208 -14.79 16.16 -6.06
CA LEU A 208 -14.19 15.55 -4.88
C LEU A 208 -14.15 14.03 -5.10
N LEU A 209 -12.94 13.47 -5.13
CA LEU A 209 -12.78 12.02 -5.13
C LEU A 209 -12.69 11.53 -3.69
N VAL A 210 -13.55 10.58 -3.33
CA VAL A 210 -13.55 9.94 -2.01
C VAL A 210 -13.37 8.45 -2.18
N VAL A 211 -12.38 7.90 -1.49
CA VAL A 211 -12.04 6.47 -1.50
C VAL A 211 -12.08 5.97 -0.06
N ALA A 212 -12.78 4.88 0.18
CA ALA A 212 -13.01 4.30 1.49
C ALA A 212 -12.59 2.84 1.51
N SER A 213 -12.02 2.39 2.63
CA SER A 213 -11.66 0.98 2.87
C SER A 213 -12.13 0.53 4.25
N SER A 214 -12.53 -0.73 4.34
CA SER A 214 -12.85 -1.43 5.58
C SER A 214 -11.61 -1.86 6.35
N LYS A 215 -10.43 -1.83 5.73
CA LYS A 215 -9.16 -2.10 6.41
C LYS A 215 -8.71 -0.88 7.22
N ASP A 216 -8.37 -1.10 8.48
CA ASP A 216 -7.77 -0.05 9.33
C ASP A 216 -6.39 0.34 8.79
N LYS A 217 -6.05 1.63 8.84
CA LYS A 217 -4.78 2.21 8.37
C LYS A 217 -4.37 1.89 6.93
N HIS A 218 -5.30 1.45 6.08
CA HIS A 218 -5.01 1.20 4.67
C HIS A 218 -4.59 2.46 3.93
N PHE A 219 -5.25 3.59 4.22
CA PHE A 219 -4.84 4.91 3.75
C PHE A 219 -4.12 5.65 4.88
N ASN A 220 -2.78 5.65 4.84
CA ASN A 220 -1.96 6.34 5.82
C ASN A 220 -1.39 7.64 5.25
N ALA A 221 -1.12 8.61 6.13
CA ALA A 221 -0.91 10.00 5.77
C ALA A 221 0.48 10.34 5.19
N SER A 222 1.28 9.36 4.74
CA SER A 222 2.67 9.64 4.33
C SER A 222 2.97 9.30 2.87
N LEU A 223 2.87 8.04 2.45
CA LEU A 223 3.21 7.65 1.08
C LEU A 223 1.99 7.60 0.16
N ASP A 224 0.85 7.12 0.65
CA ASP A 224 -0.39 7.00 -0.13
C ASP A 224 -0.88 8.36 -0.66
N THR A 225 -0.66 9.43 0.10
CA THR A 225 -1.10 10.76 -0.29
C THR A 225 -0.41 11.27 -1.56
N LEU A 226 0.83 10.84 -1.85
CA LEU A 226 1.53 11.28 -3.07
C LEU A 226 0.86 10.76 -4.34
N PHE A 227 0.50 9.47 -4.36
CA PHE A 227 -0.19 8.87 -5.49
C PHE A 227 -1.61 9.41 -5.64
N LEU A 228 -2.31 9.63 -4.53
CA LEU A 228 -3.65 10.19 -4.52
C LEU A 228 -3.67 11.67 -4.96
N ASP A 229 -2.68 12.46 -4.53
CA ASP A 229 -2.47 13.82 -5.02
C ASP A 229 -2.24 13.82 -6.53
N PHE A 230 -1.38 12.92 -7.02
CA PHE A 230 -1.10 12.79 -8.45
C PHE A 230 -2.36 12.40 -9.25
N ILE A 231 -3.16 11.45 -8.75
CA ILE A 231 -4.46 11.10 -9.36
C ILE A 231 -5.38 12.34 -9.38
N GLY A 232 -5.43 13.11 -8.29
CA GLY A 232 -6.21 14.36 -8.23
C GLY A 232 -5.79 15.40 -9.28
N GLU A 233 -4.48 15.55 -9.52
CA GLU A 233 -3.92 16.44 -10.54
C GLU A 233 -4.29 15.97 -11.96
N ILE A 234 -4.15 14.68 -12.24
CA ILE A 234 -4.54 14.09 -13.54
C ILE A 234 -6.04 14.23 -13.78
N LEU A 235 -6.87 13.97 -12.77
CA LEU A 235 -8.32 14.17 -12.86
C LEU A 235 -8.67 15.63 -13.14
N SER A 236 -8.00 16.58 -12.48
CA SER A 236 -8.17 18.02 -12.77
C SER A 236 -7.85 18.34 -14.23
N ALA A 237 -6.71 17.86 -14.74
CA ALA A 237 -6.32 18.09 -16.13
C ALA A 237 -7.30 17.44 -17.13
N HIS A 238 -7.72 16.20 -16.86
CA HIS A 238 -8.61 15.44 -17.74
C HIS A 238 -10.03 16.02 -17.76
N ILE A 239 -10.61 16.33 -16.60
CA ILE A 239 -11.93 16.98 -16.50
C ILE A 239 -11.90 18.33 -17.23
N LYS A 240 -10.83 19.12 -17.07
CA LYS A 240 -10.65 20.37 -17.83
C LYS A 240 -10.66 20.11 -19.35
N GLY A 241 -9.95 19.08 -19.81
CA GLY A 241 -9.91 18.69 -21.22
C GLY A 241 -11.27 18.24 -21.76
N LEU A 242 -12.07 17.52 -20.96
CA LEU A 242 -13.41 17.10 -21.33
C LEU A 242 -14.40 18.27 -21.46
N LEU A 243 -14.26 19.31 -20.63
CA LEU A 243 -15.17 20.48 -20.61
C LEU A 243 -14.81 21.60 -21.59
N LEU A 244 -13.56 21.61 -22.06
CA LEU A 244 -13.06 22.60 -23.03
C LEU A 244 -13.18 22.14 -24.50
N LYS A 245 -13.61 20.89 -24.75
CA LYS A 245 -14.07 20.45 -26.07
C LYS A 245 -15.47 21.00 -26.38
#